data_AF-A0A7S0JRD0-F1
#
_entry.id   AF-A0A7S0JRD0-F1
#
_cell.length_a   1.000
_cell.length_b   1.000
_cell.length_c   1.000
_cell.angle_alpha   90.00
_cell.angle_beta   90.00
_cell.angle_gamma   90.00
#
_symmetry.space_group_name_H-M   'P 1'
#
loop_
_entity.id
_entity.type
_entity.pdbx_description
1 polymer ?
#
loop_
_entity_poly.entity_id
_entity_poly.type
_entity_poly.pdbx_seq_one_letter_code
_entity_poly.pdbx_strand_id
1 'polypeptide(L)'
;NVTASPVANDATSLSIGYVAPRFDGGASVRQYRIEWSQNQEFASAGSRVVRCPNSPVREVQRVETSTLDGSTITGGAFVLSVTAPVTGTAAPAVERRTMQVAWNAIAAAAGEEGGNVFNGDPSAGGSLESILEGLDNVASVSVARQGPTATGGFTWFVTFVSPDGDIPRMSVESVWLNTTSNAGGAAGANTTATVTELGNGQLFGPCEGPQVISGLVKGQPVAVRVSAYNDIGYGPAALAGQGSLVAPAVVPGLPTDAALTVVDGGALRLTWSPPVDDGGRTVTSYVVEWSTSSVFASVSSSRVTYLSGGAPFAYTIRGLVQGTTYFVRVRAGNAIGDGAAQTPVPASAKPYTLPSAPTMLRIGVTSGRSNDSKITVGFGMPAYDGGDTVTGFRVEWDVVREMDSLTPSPDKGFADVAASDSLSYTISNLSPSRVYYVRVSARNRAGSRGNDQPLVARPVLRRPGKPSNGAVAATGACGSPPCLSVSWAPPVVPAHGIPCGGGGLVSTAPAPRPPPMG
;
A
#
# COMPACT_ATOMS: atom_id res chain seq x y z
N ASN A 1 -18.97 -17.93 31.73
CA ASN A 1 -19.09 -17.04 30.56
C ASN A 1 -17.86 -17.24 29.70
N VAL A 2 -18.05 -17.66 28.45
CA VAL A 2 -16.97 -17.82 27.47
C VAL A 2 -17.27 -16.87 26.30
N THR A 3 -16.25 -16.15 25.84
CA THR A 3 -16.32 -15.22 24.70
C THR A 3 -15.20 -15.51 23.73
N ALA A 4 -15.46 -15.31 22.43
CA ALA A 4 -14.46 -15.40 21.38
C ALA A 4 -14.57 -14.15 20.49
N SER A 5 -13.44 -13.50 20.20
CA SER A 5 -13.40 -12.31 19.36
C SER A 5 -12.13 -12.27 18.51
N PRO A 6 -12.17 -11.71 17.28
CA PRO A 6 -10.98 -11.51 16.46
C PRO A 6 -9.89 -10.74 17.20
N VAL A 7 -8.63 -11.12 16.97
CA VAL A 7 -7.47 -10.39 17.47
C VAL A 7 -7.19 -9.21 16.54
N ALA A 8 -6.98 -8.02 17.12
CA ALA A 8 -6.67 -6.83 16.35
C ALA A 8 -5.40 -7.04 15.50
N ASN A 9 -5.47 -6.71 14.21
CA ASN A 9 -4.39 -6.85 13.24
C ASN A 9 -3.88 -8.29 13.00
N ASP A 10 -4.61 -9.32 13.44
CA ASP A 10 -4.30 -10.71 13.14
C ASP A 10 -5.56 -11.44 12.63
N ALA A 11 -5.59 -11.68 11.33
CA ALA A 11 -6.70 -12.33 10.64
C ALA A 11 -6.72 -13.86 10.81
N THR A 12 -5.81 -14.43 11.60
CA THR A 12 -5.65 -15.87 11.81
C THR A 12 -5.77 -16.29 13.27
N SER A 13 -6.15 -15.36 14.16
CA SER A 13 -6.24 -15.61 15.59
C SER A 13 -7.53 -15.11 16.22
N LEU A 14 -7.97 -15.80 17.28
CA LEU A 14 -9.08 -15.38 18.14
C LEU A 14 -8.59 -15.24 19.59
N SER A 15 -9.10 -14.22 20.28
CA SER A 15 -8.97 -14.05 21.72
C SER A 15 -10.16 -14.70 22.42
N ILE A 16 -9.88 -15.65 23.29
CA ILE A 16 -10.84 -16.47 24.03
C ILE A 16 -10.85 -16.00 25.49
N GLY A 17 -11.93 -15.35 25.89
CA GLY A 17 -12.14 -14.90 27.27
C GLY A 17 -12.94 -15.93 28.05
N TYR A 18 -12.46 -16.30 29.23
CA TYR A 18 -13.20 -17.12 30.18
C TYR A 18 -12.78 -16.80 31.63
N VAL A 19 -13.63 -17.20 32.56
CA VAL A 19 -13.45 -17.01 34.01
C VAL A 19 -13.71 -18.33 34.73
N ALA A 20 -13.31 -18.42 36.00
CA ALA A 20 -13.63 -19.56 36.86
C ALA A 20 -15.10 -20.01 36.74
N PRO A 21 -15.36 -21.34 36.72
CA PRO A 21 -16.72 -21.84 36.86
C PRO A 21 -17.30 -21.45 38.22
N ARG A 22 -18.62 -21.28 38.30
CA ARG A 22 -19.30 -20.93 39.55
C ARG A 22 -19.16 -22.00 40.65
N PHE A 23 -18.93 -23.24 40.24
CA PHE A 23 -18.73 -24.39 41.11
C PHE A 23 -17.58 -25.21 40.55
N ASP A 24 -16.60 -25.53 41.39
CA ASP A 24 -15.37 -26.24 41.02
C ASP A 24 -15.46 -27.75 41.30
N GLY A 25 -16.62 -28.26 41.73
CA GLY A 25 -16.77 -29.67 42.08
C GLY A 25 -16.22 -30.04 43.45
N GLY A 26 -15.81 -29.07 44.28
CA GLY A 26 -15.21 -29.30 45.60
C GLY A 26 -13.69 -29.46 45.58
N ALA A 27 -13.04 -29.27 44.43
CA ALA A 27 -11.59 -29.26 44.28
C ALA A 27 -11.17 -28.12 43.34
N SER A 28 -10.07 -27.43 43.66
CA SER A 28 -9.63 -26.28 42.88
C SER A 28 -9.37 -26.63 41.41
N VAL A 29 -9.80 -25.77 40.50
CA VAL A 29 -9.52 -25.92 39.06
C VAL A 29 -8.01 -25.89 38.84
N ARG A 30 -7.49 -26.88 38.12
CA ARG A 30 -6.06 -27.04 37.80
C ARG A 30 -5.74 -26.66 36.37
N GLN A 31 -6.67 -26.82 35.43
CA GLN A 31 -6.44 -26.47 34.04
C GLN A 31 -7.76 -26.21 33.31
N TYR A 32 -7.66 -25.55 32.16
CA TYR A 32 -8.74 -25.35 31.20
C TYR A 32 -8.36 -25.95 29.85
N ARG A 33 -9.30 -26.61 29.18
CA ARG A 33 -9.15 -27.05 27.80
C ARG A 33 -10.01 -26.16 26.91
N ILE A 34 -9.37 -25.49 25.96
CA ILE A 34 -10.00 -24.68 24.92
C ILE A 34 -10.04 -25.54 23.67
N GLU A 35 -11.21 -25.69 23.07
CA GLU A 35 -11.39 -26.45 21.83
C GLU A 35 -12.01 -25.54 20.78
N TRP A 36 -11.61 -25.71 19.52
CA TRP A 36 -12.18 -24.99 18.38
C TRP A 36 -12.44 -25.92 17.20
N SER A 37 -13.55 -25.73 16.52
CA SER A 37 -13.93 -26.53 15.36
C SER A 37 -14.75 -25.73 14.35
N GLN A 38 -14.76 -26.17 13.10
CA GLN A 38 -15.61 -25.60 12.05
C GLN A 38 -17.09 -25.98 12.23
N ASN A 39 -17.38 -27.01 13.05
CA ASN A 39 -18.73 -27.43 13.40
C ASN A 39 -18.95 -27.38 14.91
N GLN A 40 -20.21 -27.41 15.33
CA GLN A 40 -20.59 -27.39 16.75
C GLN A 40 -20.47 -28.76 17.43
N GLU A 41 -20.10 -29.80 16.69
CA GLU A 41 -19.96 -31.17 17.20
C GLU A 41 -18.57 -31.44 17.78
N PHE A 42 -17.55 -30.66 17.39
CA PHE A 42 -16.17 -30.77 17.88
C PHE A 42 -15.53 -32.15 17.66
N ALA A 43 -16.03 -32.95 16.71
CA ALA A 43 -15.52 -34.29 16.40
C ALA A 43 -14.08 -34.30 15.85
N SER A 44 -13.61 -33.17 15.29
CA SER A 44 -12.24 -32.94 14.83
C SER A 44 -11.77 -31.56 15.27
N ALA A 45 -11.89 -31.28 16.57
CA ALA A 45 -11.54 -29.99 17.13
C ALA A 45 -10.02 -29.88 17.34
N GLY A 46 -9.45 -28.73 16.97
CA GLY A 46 -8.17 -28.34 17.55
C GLY A 46 -8.37 -28.06 19.04
N SER A 47 -7.36 -28.35 19.85
CA SER A 47 -7.44 -28.12 21.29
C SER A 47 -6.15 -27.53 21.87
N ARG A 48 -6.30 -26.79 22.96
CA ARG A 48 -5.21 -26.22 23.75
C ARG A 48 -5.53 -26.34 25.23
N VAL A 49 -4.57 -26.80 26.00
CA VAL A 49 -4.66 -26.85 27.47
C VAL A 49 -3.93 -25.65 28.07
N VAL A 50 -4.57 -24.99 29.03
CA VAL A 50 -4.04 -23.87 29.82
C VAL A 50 -4.01 -24.28 31.28
N ARG A 51 -2.81 -24.45 31.84
CA ARG A 51 -2.59 -24.94 33.21
C ARG A 51 -2.50 -23.79 34.20
N CYS A 52 -3.09 -23.98 35.38
CA CYS A 52 -3.15 -23.04 36.49
C CYS A 52 -1.93 -23.14 37.41
N PRO A 53 -1.62 -22.11 38.23
CA PRO A 53 -0.47 -22.13 39.14
C PRO A 53 -0.50 -23.26 40.17
N ASN A 54 -1.70 -23.73 40.53
CA ASN A 54 -1.95 -24.85 41.44
C ASN A 54 -1.95 -26.22 40.72
N SER A 55 -1.71 -26.27 39.41
CA SER A 55 -1.44 -27.54 38.74
C SER A 55 -0.17 -28.14 39.33
N PRO A 56 -0.16 -29.45 39.62
CA PRO A 56 1.05 -30.12 40.06
C PRO A 56 2.13 -29.98 38.99
N VAL A 57 3.29 -29.49 39.41
CA VAL A 57 4.48 -29.36 38.60
C VAL A 57 5.48 -30.36 39.15
N ARG A 58 5.83 -31.39 38.38
CA ARG A 58 6.78 -32.43 38.80
C ARG A 58 8.05 -32.40 37.95
N GLU A 59 8.97 -33.29 38.29
CA GLU A 59 10.36 -33.38 37.83
C GLU A 59 10.53 -33.08 36.32
N VAL A 60 11.47 -32.19 36.00
CA VAL A 60 11.92 -31.95 34.64
C VAL A 60 13.16 -32.78 34.39
N GLN A 61 13.06 -33.66 33.42
CA GLN A 61 14.20 -34.41 32.91
C GLN A 61 14.62 -33.85 31.56
N ARG A 62 15.90 -33.52 31.45
CA ARG A 62 16.53 -33.04 30.22
C ARG A 62 17.17 -34.22 29.49
N VAL A 63 16.68 -34.53 28.31
CA VAL A 63 17.31 -35.48 27.39
C VAL A 63 18.14 -34.68 26.39
N GLU A 64 19.42 -35.00 26.23
CA GLU A 64 20.31 -34.27 25.34
C GLU A 64 21.08 -35.25 24.45
N THR A 65 21.02 -35.03 23.13
CA THR A 65 21.84 -35.76 22.16
C THR A 65 23.04 -34.92 21.73
N SER A 66 24.23 -35.51 21.74
CA SER A 66 25.47 -34.82 21.41
C SER A 66 26.49 -35.75 20.74
N THR A 67 27.53 -35.15 20.16
CA THR A 67 28.68 -35.86 19.58
C THR A 67 29.95 -35.50 20.37
N LEU A 68 30.79 -36.50 20.62
CA LEU A 68 32.07 -36.35 21.33
C LEU A 68 33.17 -35.75 20.44
N ASP A 69 33.03 -35.88 19.11
CA ASP A 69 33.99 -35.44 18.10
C ASP A 69 33.59 -34.11 17.41
N GLY A 70 32.47 -33.51 17.82
CA GLY A 70 31.95 -32.25 17.24
C GLY A 70 31.30 -32.40 15.86
N SER A 71 31.13 -33.63 15.36
CA SER A 71 30.41 -33.90 14.12
C SER A 71 28.91 -33.62 14.25
N THR A 72 28.21 -33.37 13.14
CA THR A 72 26.76 -33.10 13.13
C THR A 72 25.99 -34.42 13.10
N ILE A 73 24.97 -34.58 13.95
CA ILE A 73 24.04 -35.70 13.88
C ILE A 73 23.16 -35.55 12.62
N THR A 74 23.07 -36.61 11.81
CA THR A 74 22.36 -36.62 10.51
C THR A 74 21.21 -37.62 10.46
N GLY A 75 21.14 -38.56 11.40
CA GLY A 75 20.20 -39.68 11.35
C GLY A 75 20.19 -40.50 12.64
N GLY A 76 19.30 -41.48 12.73
CA GLY A 76 19.30 -42.47 13.81
C GLY A 76 18.29 -42.23 14.94
N ALA A 77 18.41 -43.02 16.01
CA ALA A 77 17.46 -43.02 17.11
C ALA A 77 18.11 -43.40 18.44
N PHE A 78 17.42 -43.15 19.55
CA PHE A 78 17.79 -43.61 20.88
C PHE A 78 16.57 -44.23 21.59
N VAL A 79 16.82 -45.05 22.61
CA VAL A 79 15.80 -45.70 23.43
C VAL A 79 15.99 -45.23 24.88
N LEU A 80 14.89 -44.83 25.51
CA LEU A 80 14.86 -44.49 26.93
C LEU A 80 14.23 -45.64 27.72
N SER A 81 14.82 -45.95 28.86
CA SER A 81 14.23 -46.83 29.87
C SER A 81 13.61 -45.97 30.97
N VAL A 82 12.36 -46.29 31.27
CA VAL A 82 11.48 -45.59 32.21
C VAL A 82 11.06 -46.60 33.27
N THR A 83 11.40 -46.34 34.53
CA THR A 83 10.97 -47.18 35.64
C THR A 83 9.76 -46.53 36.28
N ALA A 84 8.57 -47.10 36.14
CA ALA A 84 7.35 -46.57 36.75
C ALA A 84 6.93 -47.42 37.96
N PRO A 85 6.54 -46.81 39.10
CA PRO A 85 5.93 -47.55 40.21
C PRO A 85 4.53 -48.05 39.81
N VAL A 86 4.14 -49.23 40.30
CA VAL A 86 2.78 -49.74 40.13
C VAL A 86 1.88 -49.04 41.15
N THR A 87 1.04 -48.11 40.70
CA THR A 87 0.11 -47.38 41.56
C THR A 87 -0.83 -48.33 42.31
N GLY A 88 -0.97 -48.12 43.62
CA GLY A 88 -1.92 -48.87 44.45
C GLY A 88 -1.50 -50.29 44.86
N THR A 89 -0.27 -50.73 44.59
CA THR A 89 0.22 -52.05 45.04
C THR A 89 1.64 -51.97 45.63
N ALA A 90 2.00 -52.93 46.49
CA ALA A 90 3.37 -53.10 46.99
C ALA A 90 4.29 -53.83 45.98
N ALA A 91 3.90 -53.91 44.71
CA ALA A 91 4.67 -54.59 43.68
C ALA A 91 5.93 -53.77 43.31
N PRO A 92 7.05 -54.44 42.97
CA PRO A 92 8.26 -53.75 42.55
C PRO A 92 8.02 -52.91 41.28
N ALA A 93 8.69 -51.76 41.18
CA ALA A 93 8.63 -50.91 40.00
C ALA A 93 9.03 -51.71 38.75
N VAL A 94 8.30 -51.51 37.66
CA VAL A 94 8.52 -52.28 36.43
C VAL A 94 9.25 -51.41 35.42
N GLU A 95 10.39 -51.91 34.92
CA GLU A 95 11.14 -51.26 33.86
C GLU A 95 10.37 -51.34 32.54
N ARG A 96 10.22 -50.20 31.87
CA ARG A 96 9.58 -50.05 30.56
C ARG A 96 10.52 -49.35 29.61
N ARG A 97 10.44 -49.72 28.33
CA ARG A 97 11.35 -49.23 27.29
C ARG A 97 10.53 -48.49 26.25
N THR A 98 10.93 -47.28 25.90
CA THR A 98 10.30 -46.54 24.80
C THR A 98 10.51 -47.31 23.49
N MET A 99 9.66 -47.04 22.50
CA MET A 99 10.06 -47.28 21.12
C MET A 99 11.26 -46.40 20.75
N GLN A 100 11.90 -46.68 19.61
CA GLN A 100 13.00 -45.87 19.11
C GLN A 100 12.56 -44.41 18.90
N VAL A 101 13.16 -43.49 19.65
CA VAL A 101 12.95 -42.05 19.52
C VAL A 101 13.91 -41.53 18.45
N ALA A 102 13.37 -41.09 17.32
CA ALA A 102 14.18 -40.47 16.28
C ALA A 102 14.89 -39.23 16.81
N TRP A 103 16.16 -39.04 16.44
CA TRP A 103 16.97 -37.91 16.93
C TRP A 103 16.37 -36.54 16.60
N ASN A 104 15.59 -36.43 15.53
CA ASN A 104 14.93 -35.22 15.07
C ASN A 104 13.42 -35.19 15.40
N ALA A 105 12.94 -36.07 16.28
CA ALA A 105 11.54 -36.10 16.72
C ALA A 105 11.11 -34.71 17.21
N ILE A 106 10.03 -34.19 16.63
CA ILE A 106 9.50 -32.84 16.92
C ILE A 106 8.99 -32.73 18.37
N ALA A 107 9.10 -31.54 18.97
CA ALA A 107 8.30 -31.20 20.16
C ALA A 107 6.84 -31.09 19.72
N ALA A 108 5.92 -31.64 20.53
CA ALA A 108 4.56 -32.02 20.15
C ALA A 108 3.82 -31.09 19.17
N ALA A 109 3.06 -31.71 18.27
CA ALA A 109 1.80 -31.13 17.81
C ALA A 109 0.75 -31.44 18.90
N ALA A 110 0.16 -30.41 19.50
CA ALA A 110 -0.87 -30.59 20.52
C ALA A 110 -2.10 -31.33 19.92
N GLY A 111 -2.48 -32.46 20.51
CA GLY A 111 -3.82 -33.05 20.33
C GLY A 111 -4.01 -34.19 19.32
N GLU A 112 -3.02 -35.07 19.11
CA GLU A 112 -3.28 -36.31 18.35
C GLU A 112 -3.87 -37.41 19.25
N GLU A 113 -5.20 -37.48 19.38
CA GLU A 113 -5.88 -38.76 19.62
C GLU A 113 -6.31 -39.35 18.26
N GLY A 114 -5.68 -40.45 17.87
CA GLY A 114 -6.10 -41.33 16.77
C GLY A 114 -5.37 -41.14 15.43
N GLY A 115 -4.69 -42.21 14.98
CA GLY A 115 -4.45 -42.45 13.55
C GLY A 115 -3.01 -42.74 13.09
N ASN A 116 -1.97 -42.48 13.89
CA ASN A 116 -0.57 -42.66 13.46
C ASN A 116 0.17 -43.82 14.15
N VAL A 117 -0.54 -44.89 14.54
CA VAL A 117 0.12 -46.19 14.77
C VAL A 117 0.40 -46.80 13.38
N PHE A 118 1.46 -46.34 12.73
CA PHE A 118 1.94 -46.94 11.49
C PHE A 118 2.77 -48.20 11.82
N ASN A 119 2.10 -49.33 11.74
CA ASN A 119 2.56 -50.59 11.14
C ASN A 119 4.09 -50.86 11.11
N GLY A 120 4.72 -51.01 12.29
CA GLY A 120 5.97 -51.79 12.44
C GLY A 120 7.25 -51.26 11.79
N ASP A 121 7.33 -49.99 11.38
CA ASP A 121 8.58 -49.37 10.87
C ASP A 121 9.22 -48.42 11.92
N PRO A 122 10.43 -48.72 12.45
CA PRO A 122 11.11 -47.93 13.47
C PRO A 122 11.55 -46.52 13.04
N SER A 123 11.42 -46.15 11.75
CA SER A 123 11.96 -44.90 11.21
C SER A 123 10.95 -43.73 11.11
N ALA A 124 9.68 -43.92 11.50
CA ALA A 124 8.60 -42.93 11.32
C ALA A 124 8.09 -42.22 12.61
N GLY A 125 8.91 -42.18 13.65
CA GLY A 125 8.97 -41.16 14.72
C GLY A 125 7.69 -40.38 15.08
N GLY A 126 6.95 -40.86 16.07
CA GLY A 126 6.09 -40.00 16.90
C GLY A 126 6.93 -38.98 17.70
N SER A 127 6.28 -37.95 18.25
CA SER A 127 6.96 -37.03 19.18
C SER A 127 7.41 -37.79 20.44
N LEU A 128 8.48 -37.33 21.10
CA LEU A 128 8.91 -37.90 22.38
C LEU A 128 7.76 -37.89 23.42
N GLU A 129 6.88 -36.90 23.36
CA GLU A 129 5.67 -36.81 24.19
C GLU A 129 4.74 -38.01 23.95
N SER A 130 4.34 -38.25 22.70
CA SER A 130 3.48 -39.38 22.34
C SER A 130 4.09 -40.75 22.65
N ILE A 131 5.42 -40.88 22.51
CA ILE A 131 6.13 -42.12 22.81
C ILE A 131 6.12 -42.41 24.31
N LEU A 132 6.27 -41.37 25.14
CA LEU A 132 6.23 -41.50 26.60
C LEU A 132 4.81 -41.74 27.10
N GLU A 133 3.81 -41.02 26.59
CA GLU A 133 2.39 -41.21 26.95
C GLU A 133 1.83 -42.56 26.48
N GLY A 134 2.45 -43.20 25.48
CA GLY A 134 2.12 -44.55 25.03
C GLY A 134 2.61 -45.68 25.95
N LEU A 135 3.40 -45.37 26.99
CA LEU A 135 3.85 -46.36 27.97
C LEU A 135 2.77 -46.60 29.04
N ASP A 136 2.52 -47.86 29.37
CA ASP A 136 1.62 -48.22 30.46
C ASP A 136 2.03 -47.53 31.78
N ASN A 137 1.06 -46.91 32.46
CA ASN A 137 1.25 -46.17 33.72
C ASN A 137 2.15 -44.91 33.61
N VAL A 138 2.48 -44.45 32.40
CA VAL A 138 2.96 -43.09 32.17
C VAL A 138 1.76 -42.24 31.77
N ALA A 139 1.32 -41.40 32.68
CA ALA A 139 0.26 -40.45 32.40
C ALA A 139 0.81 -39.24 31.65
N SER A 140 0.00 -38.18 31.51
CA SER A 140 0.35 -37.06 30.62
C SER A 140 1.74 -36.47 30.89
N VAL A 141 2.44 -36.12 29.82
CA VAL A 141 3.80 -35.56 29.82
C VAL A 141 3.80 -34.30 28.93
N SER A 142 4.66 -33.32 29.23
CA SER A 142 4.86 -32.14 28.39
C SER A 142 6.30 -32.13 27.90
N VAL A 143 6.52 -32.06 26.58
CA VAL A 143 7.86 -32.06 26.00
C VAL A 143 8.14 -30.78 25.21
N ALA A 144 9.09 -29.98 25.69
CA ALA A 144 9.67 -28.88 24.91
C ALA A 144 10.99 -29.32 24.27
N ARG A 145 11.33 -28.81 23.08
CA ARG A 145 12.61 -29.08 22.41
C ARG A 145 13.34 -27.78 22.07
N GLN A 146 14.65 -27.80 22.25
CA GLN A 146 15.58 -26.77 21.82
C GLN A 146 16.64 -27.38 20.90
N GLY A 147 17.12 -26.58 19.95
CA GLY A 147 18.16 -26.96 19.00
C GLY A 147 17.77 -26.63 17.54
N PRO A 148 18.61 -27.03 16.56
CA PRO A 148 19.78 -27.88 16.73
C PRO A 148 20.86 -27.23 17.62
N THR A 149 21.54 -28.03 18.43
CA THR A 149 22.70 -27.59 19.22
C THR A 149 23.89 -27.30 18.29
N ALA A 150 24.97 -26.72 18.83
CA ALA A 150 26.19 -26.46 18.05
C ALA A 150 26.79 -27.73 17.40
N THR A 151 26.47 -28.92 17.94
CA THR A 151 26.88 -30.24 17.43
C THR A 151 25.78 -30.94 16.62
N GLY A 152 24.73 -30.21 16.19
CA GLY A 152 23.65 -30.76 15.38
C GLY A 152 22.66 -31.69 16.10
N GLY A 153 22.73 -31.79 17.43
CA GLY A 153 21.79 -32.56 18.24
C GLY A 153 20.60 -31.73 18.72
N PHE A 154 19.80 -32.27 19.63
CA PHE A 154 18.69 -31.56 20.27
C PHE A 154 18.66 -31.79 21.78
N THR A 155 18.07 -30.82 22.47
CA THR A 155 17.77 -30.88 23.90
C THR A 155 16.26 -30.94 24.08
N TRP A 156 15.74 -32.00 24.68
CA TRP A 156 14.34 -32.12 25.08
C TRP A 156 14.19 -31.90 26.57
N PHE A 157 13.17 -31.15 26.96
CA PHE A 157 12.76 -30.93 28.35
C PHE A 157 11.44 -31.66 28.56
N VAL A 158 11.49 -32.76 29.30
CA VAL A 158 10.36 -33.65 29.59
C VAL A 158 9.85 -33.31 30.98
N THR A 159 8.59 -32.89 31.08
CA THR A 159 7.92 -32.57 32.35
C THR A 159 6.77 -33.56 32.56
N PHE A 160 6.81 -34.36 33.62
CA PHE A 160 5.68 -35.22 33.97
C PHE A 160 4.59 -34.40 34.66
N VAL A 161 3.35 -34.50 34.18
CA VAL A 161 2.26 -33.57 34.56
C VAL A 161 1.07 -34.25 35.24
N SER A 162 1.19 -35.53 35.60
CA SER A 162 0.17 -36.32 36.32
C SER A 162 0.64 -36.76 37.72
N PRO A 163 -0.27 -36.87 38.71
CA PRO A 163 0.04 -37.41 40.04
C PRO A 163 0.13 -38.95 40.11
N ASP A 164 -0.37 -39.70 39.12
CA ASP A 164 -0.49 -41.17 39.17
C ASP A 164 0.81 -41.95 38.86
N GLY A 165 1.97 -41.30 39.01
CA GLY A 165 3.26 -41.93 38.80
C GLY A 165 4.38 -40.94 39.02
N ASP A 166 4.94 -40.91 40.23
CA ASP A 166 6.32 -40.48 40.39
C ASP A 166 7.19 -41.49 39.65
N ILE A 167 7.54 -41.18 38.42
CA ILE A 167 8.39 -42.02 37.58
C ILE A 167 9.85 -41.68 37.94
N PRO A 168 10.58 -42.52 38.70
CA PRO A 168 12.00 -42.30 38.93
C PRO A 168 12.78 -42.17 37.61
N ARG A 169 13.81 -41.31 37.66
CA ARG A 169 14.84 -41.03 36.65
C ARG A 169 14.80 -41.92 35.40
N MET A 170 14.41 -41.35 34.25
CA MET A 170 14.62 -42.01 32.96
C MET A 170 16.12 -42.20 32.72
N SER A 171 16.48 -43.30 32.10
CA SER A 171 17.86 -43.59 31.70
C SER A 171 17.94 -43.87 30.20
N VAL A 172 19.10 -43.59 29.62
CA VAL A 172 19.35 -43.93 28.22
C VAL A 172 19.72 -45.40 28.15
N GLU A 173 18.94 -46.18 27.42
CA GLU A 173 19.15 -47.60 27.29
C GLU A 173 20.04 -47.93 26.08
N SER A 174 19.75 -47.32 24.92
CA SER A 174 20.55 -47.51 23.72
C SER A 174 20.56 -46.27 22.85
N VAL A 175 21.66 -46.06 22.11
CA VAL A 175 21.89 -44.89 21.25
C VAL A 175 22.44 -45.37 19.92
N TRP A 176 21.76 -44.99 18.84
CA TRP A 176 22.04 -45.38 17.46
C TRP A 176 21.96 -44.15 16.57
N LEU A 177 22.84 -43.17 16.80
CA LEU A 177 22.86 -41.90 16.06
C LEU A 177 23.93 -41.91 14.96
N ASN A 178 23.55 -41.48 13.76
CA ASN A 178 24.44 -41.30 12.63
C ASN A 178 25.00 -39.88 12.62
N THR A 179 26.26 -39.73 12.22
CA THR A 179 26.91 -38.41 12.10
C THR A 179 27.48 -38.19 10.71
N THR A 180 27.88 -36.96 10.40
CA THR A 180 28.63 -36.65 9.17
C THR A 180 29.98 -37.38 9.09
N SER A 181 30.58 -37.77 10.23
CA SER A 181 31.85 -38.50 10.32
C SER A 181 31.70 -40.02 10.27
N ASN A 182 30.48 -40.56 10.46
CA ASN A 182 30.22 -41.99 10.53
C ASN A 182 28.84 -42.35 9.97
N ALA A 183 28.74 -42.46 8.65
CA ALA A 183 27.51 -42.83 7.94
C ALA A 183 27.42 -44.36 7.77
N GLY A 184 26.99 -45.07 8.82
CA GLY A 184 26.80 -46.51 8.73
C GLY A 184 26.81 -47.28 10.05
N GLY A 185 25.80 -47.08 10.90
CA GLY A 185 25.20 -48.14 11.73
C GLY A 185 26.05 -48.88 12.78
N ALA A 186 27.30 -48.48 13.05
CA ALA A 186 28.03 -49.02 14.20
C ALA A 186 27.65 -48.25 15.47
N ALA A 187 27.19 -48.99 16.49
CA ALA A 187 26.76 -48.44 17.77
C ALA A 187 27.82 -47.52 18.40
N GLY A 188 27.43 -46.28 18.68
CA GLY A 188 27.88 -45.52 19.85
C GLY A 188 29.35 -45.10 19.98
N ALA A 189 30.18 -45.12 18.94
CA ALA A 189 31.60 -44.78 19.14
C ALA A 189 31.81 -43.31 19.57
N ASN A 190 31.04 -42.35 19.03
CA ASN A 190 31.22 -40.91 19.28
C ASN A 190 29.91 -40.14 19.55
N THR A 191 28.77 -40.81 19.76
CA THR A 191 27.48 -40.16 20.00
C THR A 191 26.92 -40.53 21.36
N THR A 192 26.33 -39.58 22.06
CA THR A 192 25.71 -39.82 23.37
C THR A 192 24.30 -39.27 23.39
N ALA A 193 23.42 -39.95 24.12
CA ALA A 193 22.23 -39.35 24.69
C ALA A 193 22.39 -39.37 26.21
N THR A 194 22.06 -38.28 26.88
CA THR A 194 22.15 -38.19 28.35
C THR A 194 20.82 -37.72 28.91
N VAL A 195 20.41 -38.29 30.05
CA VAL A 195 19.28 -37.79 30.84
C VAL A 195 19.80 -37.14 32.12
N THR A 196 19.53 -35.85 32.26
CA THR A 196 19.85 -35.05 33.44
C THR A 196 18.56 -34.65 34.15
N GLU A 197 18.47 -34.90 35.45
CA GLU A 197 17.41 -34.35 36.28
C GLU A 197 17.71 -32.87 36.56
N LEU A 198 16.78 -31.98 36.21
CA LEU A 198 16.94 -30.53 36.41
C LEU A 198 16.21 -30.03 37.67
N GLY A 199 15.39 -30.86 38.32
CA GLY A 199 14.60 -30.53 39.51
C GLY A 199 13.11 -30.34 39.22
N ASN A 200 12.37 -29.72 40.15
CA ASN A 200 10.94 -29.43 40.00
C ASN A 200 10.66 -28.57 38.77
N GLY A 201 9.61 -28.87 38.01
CA GLY A 201 9.31 -28.18 36.76
C GLY A 201 8.89 -26.72 36.85
N GLN A 202 8.51 -26.18 35.70
CA GLN A 202 8.15 -24.77 35.54
C GLN A 202 6.80 -24.46 36.21
N LEU A 203 6.78 -23.45 37.09
CA LEU A 203 5.54 -22.91 37.65
C LEU A 203 4.67 -22.30 36.55
N PHE A 204 3.38 -22.61 36.54
CA PHE A 204 2.43 -22.05 35.57
C PHE A 204 1.99 -20.64 35.99
N GLY A 205 1.79 -19.77 35.00
CA GLY A 205 1.19 -18.45 35.21
C GLY A 205 -0.33 -18.52 35.48
N PRO A 206 -1.00 -17.36 35.61
CA PRO A 206 -2.45 -17.32 35.74
C PRO A 206 -3.12 -18.01 34.54
N CYS A 207 -4.04 -18.94 34.82
CA CYS A 207 -4.76 -19.70 33.79
C CYS A 207 -6.12 -19.12 33.42
N GLU A 208 -6.54 -18.07 34.12
CA GLU A 208 -7.76 -17.32 33.86
C GLU A 208 -7.45 -16.04 33.11
N GLY A 209 -8.40 -15.58 32.29
CA GLY A 209 -8.21 -14.43 31.42
C GLY A 209 -8.06 -14.80 29.95
N PRO A 210 -7.84 -13.80 29.09
CA PRO A 210 -7.88 -13.97 27.65
C PRO A 210 -6.73 -14.86 27.15
N GLN A 211 -7.08 -15.88 26.36
CA GLN A 211 -6.14 -16.78 25.71
C GLN A 211 -6.21 -16.61 24.20
N VAL A 212 -5.07 -16.62 23.52
CA VAL A 212 -5.03 -16.51 22.06
C VAL A 212 -4.94 -17.89 21.45
N ILE A 213 -5.86 -18.21 20.53
CA ILE A 213 -5.72 -19.33 19.60
C ILE A 213 -5.28 -18.79 18.24
N SER A 214 -4.30 -19.43 17.61
CA SER A 214 -3.66 -18.98 16.37
C SER A 214 -3.65 -20.09 15.31
N GLY A 215 -3.22 -19.77 14.09
CA GLY A 215 -3.17 -20.73 12.98
C GLY A 215 -4.55 -21.06 12.39
N LEU A 216 -5.56 -20.23 12.66
CA LEU A 216 -6.88 -20.38 12.07
C LEU A 216 -6.89 -19.87 10.63
N VAL A 217 -7.77 -20.43 9.81
CA VAL A 217 -7.97 -19.96 8.44
C VAL A 217 -8.71 -18.63 8.46
N LYS A 218 -8.12 -17.61 7.83
CA LYS A 218 -8.70 -16.27 7.70
C LYS A 218 -10.14 -16.31 7.18
N GLY A 219 -11.04 -15.59 7.86
CA GLY A 219 -12.45 -15.48 7.49
C GLY A 219 -13.29 -16.74 7.67
N GLN A 220 -12.68 -17.88 8.06
CA GLN A 220 -13.42 -19.11 8.27
C GLN A 220 -14.04 -19.13 9.67
N PRO A 221 -15.38 -19.25 9.78
CA PRO A 221 -16.06 -19.26 11.06
C PRO A 221 -15.76 -20.53 11.86
N VAL A 222 -15.45 -20.40 13.14
CA VAL A 222 -15.23 -21.52 14.07
C VAL A 222 -16.07 -21.38 15.33
N ALA A 223 -16.54 -22.51 15.86
CA ALA A 223 -17.10 -22.62 17.20
C ALA A 223 -15.94 -22.78 18.20
N VAL A 224 -16.08 -22.20 19.39
CA VAL A 224 -15.11 -22.36 20.48
C VAL A 224 -15.84 -22.81 21.74
N ARG A 225 -15.26 -23.76 22.48
CA ARG A 225 -15.74 -24.15 23.81
C ARG A 225 -14.58 -24.26 24.81
N VAL A 226 -14.89 -24.08 26.09
CA VAL A 226 -13.93 -24.21 27.18
C VAL A 226 -14.47 -25.15 28.25
N SER A 227 -13.67 -26.12 28.68
CA SER A 227 -13.95 -27.01 29.82
C SER A 227 -12.91 -26.81 30.93
N ALA A 228 -13.37 -26.78 32.18
CA ALA A 228 -12.51 -26.71 33.35
C ALA A 228 -12.21 -28.11 33.87
N TYR A 229 -11.02 -28.31 34.44
CA TYR A 229 -10.57 -29.59 34.98
C TYR A 229 -10.09 -29.44 36.42
N ASN A 230 -10.49 -30.38 37.26
CA ASN A 230 -10.02 -30.54 38.63
C ASN A 230 -9.53 -31.98 38.86
N ASP A 231 -9.29 -32.36 40.12
CA ASP A 231 -8.77 -33.68 40.52
C ASP A 231 -9.66 -34.86 40.10
N ILE A 232 -10.92 -34.62 39.74
CA ILE A 232 -11.87 -35.65 39.31
C ILE A 232 -11.94 -35.76 37.77
N GLY A 233 -11.76 -34.65 37.05
CA GLY A 233 -11.82 -34.66 35.59
C GLY A 233 -12.30 -33.35 34.97
N TYR A 234 -12.64 -33.41 33.68
CA TYR A 234 -13.24 -32.31 32.96
C TYR A 234 -14.72 -32.16 33.30
N GLY A 235 -15.12 -30.93 33.63
CA GLY A 235 -16.52 -30.52 33.71
C GLY A 235 -17.15 -30.29 32.34
N PRO A 236 -18.45 -29.93 32.30
CA PRO A 236 -19.15 -29.63 31.05
C PRO A 236 -18.50 -28.46 30.30
N ALA A 237 -18.46 -28.55 28.98
CA ALA A 237 -17.91 -27.51 28.14
C ALA A 237 -18.89 -26.33 27.98
N ALA A 238 -18.37 -25.11 28.10
CA ALA A 238 -19.13 -23.88 27.87
C ALA A 238 -18.80 -23.32 26.48
N LEU A 239 -19.82 -23.14 25.64
CA LEU A 239 -19.68 -22.55 24.31
C LEU A 239 -19.45 -21.03 24.39
N ALA A 240 -18.53 -20.54 23.56
CA ALA A 240 -18.34 -19.12 23.35
C ALA A 240 -19.57 -18.50 22.70
N GLY A 241 -20.02 -17.34 23.20
CA GLY A 241 -21.09 -16.57 22.54
C GLY A 241 -22.38 -17.36 22.29
N GLN A 242 -22.77 -18.25 23.21
CA GLN A 242 -23.96 -19.12 23.08
C GLN A 242 -23.92 -20.05 21.85
N GLY A 243 -22.73 -20.43 21.38
CA GLY A 243 -22.55 -21.30 20.22
C GLY A 243 -22.44 -20.56 18.88
N SER A 244 -22.46 -19.23 18.87
CA SER A 244 -22.21 -18.46 17.64
C SER A 244 -20.83 -18.76 17.09
N LEU A 245 -20.75 -19.01 15.78
CA LEU A 245 -19.46 -19.13 15.11
C LEU A 245 -18.79 -17.75 15.00
N VAL A 246 -17.48 -17.73 15.19
CA VAL A 246 -16.65 -16.52 15.09
C VAL A 246 -15.57 -16.76 14.06
N ALA A 247 -15.48 -15.86 13.08
CA ALA A 247 -14.44 -15.90 12.06
C ALA A 247 -13.31 -14.92 12.43
N PRO A 248 -12.03 -15.33 12.40
CA PRO A 248 -10.92 -14.41 12.56
C PRO A 248 -10.86 -13.48 11.35
N ALA A 249 -10.87 -12.19 11.60
CA ALA A 249 -10.92 -11.17 10.55
C ALA A 249 -10.40 -9.83 11.05
N VAL A 250 -9.90 -9.03 10.11
CA VAL A 250 -9.38 -7.67 10.31
C VAL A 250 -10.01 -6.73 9.29
N VAL A 251 -9.72 -5.43 9.40
CA VAL A 251 -10.09 -4.46 8.37
C VAL A 251 -9.39 -4.78 7.04
N PRO A 252 -9.94 -4.37 5.88
CA PRO A 252 -9.32 -4.66 4.59
C PRO A 252 -7.96 -3.98 4.41
N GLY A 253 -7.17 -4.52 3.48
CA GLY A 253 -5.94 -3.90 3.00
C GLY A 253 -6.19 -2.63 2.18
N LEU A 254 -5.10 -2.07 1.63
CA LEU A 254 -5.15 -0.89 0.78
C LEU A 254 -5.87 -1.21 -0.55
N PRO A 255 -6.79 -0.35 -1.01
CA PRO A 255 -7.26 -0.37 -2.40
C PRO A 255 -6.08 -0.31 -3.39
N THR A 256 -6.22 -0.93 -4.56
CA THR A 256 -5.19 -0.93 -5.61
C THR A 256 -5.57 0.00 -6.76
N ASP A 257 -4.63 0.26 -7.68
CA ASP A 257 -4.86 0.99 -8.94
C ASP A 257 -5.56 2.35 -8.77
N ALA A 258 -5.30 3.02 -7.65
CA ALA A 258 -5.91 4.29 -7.33
C ALA A 258 -5.35 5.38 -8.25
N ALA A 259 -6.20 6.01 -9.07
CA ALA A 259 -5.80 7.05 -10.01
C ALA A 259 -6.72 8.26 -9.91
N LEU A 260 -6.13 9.45 -10.02
CA LEU A 260 -6.82 10.72 -9.91
C LEU A 260 -6.75 11.50 -11.22
N THR A 261 -7.90 11.93 -11.72
CA THR A 261 -8.01 12.68 -12.98
C THR A 261 -8.86 13.93 -12.81
N VAL A 262 -8.59 14.95 -13.63
CA VAL A 262 -9.39 16.18 -13.69
C VAL A 262 -10.58 15.94 -14.63
N VAL A 263 -11.78 16.28 -14.16
CA VAL A 263 -13.00 16.19 -14.97
C VAL A 263 -13.30 17.55 -15.60
N ASP A 264 -13.34 18.60 -14.77
CA ASP A 264 -13.59 19.98 -15.17
C ASP A 264 -13.08 20.95 -14.09
N GLY A 265 -13.41 22.24 -14.23
CA GLY A 265 -13.00 23.30 -13.31
C GLY A 265 -13.54 23.17 -11.87
N GLY A 266 -14.50 22.28 -11.61
CA GLY A 266 -15.08 22.07 -10.28
C GLY A 266 -15.12 20.61 -9.84
N ALA A 267 -14.48 19.70 -10.58
CA ALA A 267 -14.56 18.27 -10.30
C ALA A 267 -13.28 17.48 -10.60
N LEU A 268 -13.01 16.51 -9.71
CA LEU A 268 -11.98 15.48 -9.88
C LEU A 268 -12.64 14.10 -9.87
N ARG A 269 -12.05 13.13 -10.58
CA ARG A 269 -12.50 11.74 -10.56
C ARG A 269 -11.40 10.85 -10.02
N LEU A 270 -11.73 10.15 -8.95
CA LEU A 270 -10.93 9.08 -8.39
C LEU A 270 -11.44 7.74 -8.94
N THR A 271 -10.53 6.89 -9.39
CA THR A 271 -10.79 5.48 -9.72
C THR A 271 -9.91 4.58 -8.87
N TRP A 272 -10.36 3.38 -8.53
CA TRP A 272 -9.59 2.40 -7.75
C TRP A 272 -10.12 0.97 -7.95
N SER A 273 -9.30 -0.01 -7.56
CA SER A 273 -9.64 -1.43 -7.54
C SER A 273 -9.69 -1.96 -6.08
N PRO A 274 -10.34 -3.11 -5.83
CA PRO A 274 -10.37 -3.74 -4.52
C PRO A 274 -8.99 -4.03 -3.94
N PRO A 275 -8.85 -4.06 -2.60
CA PRO A 275 -7.64 -4.59 -1.97
C PRO A 275 -7.37 -6.04 -2.37
N VAL A 276 -6.09 -6.43 -2.37
CA VAL A 276 -5.68 -7.84 -2.55
C VAL A 276 -6.14 -8.70 -1.38
N ASP A 277 -6.20 -8.12 -0.18
CA ASP A 277 -6.67 -8.77 1.04
C ASP A 277 -7.89 -8.03 1.61
N ASP A 278 -9.02 -8.71 1.72
CA ASP A 278 -10.26 -8.19 2.31
C ASP A 278 -10.30 -8.27 3.84
N GLY A 279 -9.26 -8.84 4.46
CA GLY A 279 -9.16 -9.04 5.91
C GLY A 279 -10.02 -10.20 6.42
N GLY A 280 -10.53 -11.09 5.56
CA GLY A 280 -11.38 -12.22 5.96
C GLY A 280 -12.87 -11.88 6.06
N ARG A 281 -13.27 -10.68 5.63
CA ARG A 281 -14.68 -10.29 5.46
C ARG A 281 -14.81 -9.50 4.17
N THR A 282 -15.89 -9.78 3.44
CA THR A 282 -16.18 -9.09 2.18
C THR A 282 -16.17 -7.57 2.33
N VAL A 283 -15.46 -6.90 1.42
CA VAL A 283 -15.48 -5.43 1.31
C VAL A 283 -16.87 -4.98 0.86
N THR A 284 -17.49 -4.08 1.61
CA THR A 284 -18.87 -3.62 1.38
C THR A 284 -18.96 -2.12 1.12
N SER A 285 -17.89 -1.37 1.39
CA SER A 285 -17.85 0.07 1.11
C SER A 285 -16.44 0.60 0.87
N TYR A 286 -16.37 1.81 0.34
CA TYR A 286 -15.15 2.60 0.32
C TYR A 286 -15.41 4.00 0.88
N VAL A 287 -14.43 4.59 1.57
CA VAL A 287 -14.49 5.99 2.02
C VAL A 287 -13.48 6.78 1.20
N VAL A 288 -13.98 7.70 0.38
CA VAL A 288 -13.17 8.66 -0.38
C VAL A 288 -13.04 9.93 0.44
N GLU A 289 -11.81 10.35 0.69
CA GLU A 289 -11.47 11.54 1.48
C GLU A 289 -10.69 12.53 0.61
N TRP A 290 -10.94 13.82 0.77
CA TRP A 290 -10.19 14.89 0.12
C TRP A 290 -9.96 16.10 1.03
N SER A 291 -8.87 16.82 0.77
CA SER A 291 -8.40 17.94 1.57
C SER A 291 -7.52 18.87 0.71
N THR A 292 -7.48 20.17 1.03
CA THR A 292 -6.54 21.12 0.41
C THR A 292 -5.12 21.03 0.99
N SER A 293 -4.96 20.25 2.07
CA SER A 293 -3.70 19.99 2.75
C SER A 293 -3.31 18.50 2.64
N SER A 294 -2.03 18.24 2.37
CA SER A 294 -1.46 16.89 2.20
C SER A 294 -1.49 16.04 3.47
N VAL A 295 -1.56 16.66 4.64
CA VAL A 295 -1.68 15.97 5.93
C VAL A 295 -3.14 15.71 6.32
N PHE A 296 -4.10 16.06 5.46
CA PHE A 296 -5.54 15.86 5.70
C PHE A 296 -6.02 16.49 7.02
N ALA A 297 -5.58 17.73 7.30
CA ALA A 297 -5.94 18.45 8.54
C ALA A 297 -7.45 18.78 8.64
N SER A 298 -8.10 19.07 7.52
CA SER A 298 -9.56 19.26 7.42
C SER A 298 -10.07 18.41 6.26
N VAL A 299 -10.82 17.36 6.59
CA VAL A 299 -11.20 16.32 5.63
C VAL A 299 -12.66 16.48 5.25
N SER A 300 -12.92 16.51 3.95
CA SER A 300 -14.23 16.18 3.40
C SER A 300 -14.23 14.72 2.95
N SER A 301 -15.35 14.02 3.10
CA SER A 301 -15.42 12.61 2.76
C SER A 301 -16.78 12.20 2.20
N SER A 302 -16.78 11.05 1.52
CA SER A 302 -17.99 10.40 1.03
C SER A 302 -17.82 8.89 1.08
N ARG A 303 -18.89 8.17 1.49
CA ARG A 303 -18.91 6.71 1.53
C ARG A 303 -19.61 6.17 0.28
N VAL A 304 -18.95 5.25 -0.40
CA VAL A 304 -19.40 4.57 -1.62
C VAL A 304 -19.79 3.14 -1.28
N THR A 305 -21.05 2.77 -1.53
CA THR A 305 -21.61 1.43 -1.25
C THR A 305 -22.16 0.71 -2.48
N TYR A 306 -22.26 1.40 -3.62
CA TYR A 306 -22.79 0.85 -4.88
C TYR A 306 -21.67 0.10 -5.65
N LEU A 307 -21.43 -1.16 -5.29
CA LEU A 307 -20.31 -1.97 -5.83
C LEU A 307 -20.70 -2.95 -6.94
N SER A 308 -21.96 -2.95 -7.38
CA SER A 308 -22.51 -3.95 -8.31
C SER A 308 -21.93 -3.93 -9.73
N GLY A 309 -21.28 -2.84 -10.14
CA GLY A 309 -20.67 -2.70 -11.47
C GLY A 309 -19.32 -3.40 -11.64
N GLY A 310 -18.75 -3.95 -10.55
CA GLY A 310 -17.39 -4.50 -10.55
C GLY A 310 -16.30 -3.41 -10.61
N ALA A 311 -15.06 -3.86 -10.47
CA ALA A 311 -13.88 -3.00 -10.50
C ALA A 311 -13.43 -2.67 -11.95
N PRO A 312 -12.78 -1.52 -12.20
CA PRO A 312 -12.45 -0.48 -11.22
C PRO A 312 -13.67 0.35 -10.82
N PHE A 313 -13.75 0.70 -9.54
CA PHE A 313 -14.75 1.61 -9.00
C PHE A 313 -14.34 3.05 -9.26
N ALA A 314 -15.32 3.97 -9.25
CA ALA A 314 -15.07 5.38 -9.45
C ALA A 314 -15.97 6.28 -8.61
N TYR A 315 -15.42 7.42 -8.21
CA TYR A 315 -16.15 8.49 -7.53
C TYR A 315 -15.74 9.85 -8.10
N THR A 316 -16.72 10.67 -8.46
CA THR A 316 -16.49 12.04 -8.91
C THR A 316 -16.74 12.99 -7.75
N ILE A 317 -15.67 13.62 -7.27
CA ILE A 317 -15.69 14.68 -6.28
C ILE A 317 -16.10 15.96 -7.00
N ARG A 318 -17.19 16.60 -6.56
CA ARG A 318 -17.77 17.81 -7.17
C ARG A 318 -17.81 18.97 -6.19
N GLY A 319 -18.04 20.18 -6.70
CA GLY A 319 -18.13 21.39 -5.89
C GLY A 319 -16.76 21.87 -5.39
N LEU A 320 -15.69 21.50 -6.09
CA LEU A 320 -14.34 21.92 -5.78
C LEU A 320 -14.08 23.33 -6.32
N VAL A 321 -13.17 24.05 -5.67
CA VAL A 321 -12.77 25.39 -6.12
C VAL A 321 -11.74 25.26 -7.25
N GLN A 322 -12.05 25.86 -8.40
CA GLN A 322 -11.19 25.86 -9.57
C GLN A 322 -9.77 26.37 -9.24
N GLY A 323 -8.74 25.69 -9.76
CA GLY A 323 -7.33 26.03 -9.55
C GLY A 323 -6.76 25.67 -8.16
N THR A 324 -7.60 25.22 -7.22
CA THR A 324 -7.15 24.82 -5.89
C THR A 324 -6.64 23.37 -5.90
N THR A 325 -5.49 23.11 -5.29
CA THR A 325 -4.95 21.74 -5.18
C THR A 325 -5.74 20.95 -4.14
N TYR A 326 -6.21 19.76 -4.52
CA TYR A 326 -6.83 18.81 -3.60
C TYR A 326 -6.03 17.51 -3.56
N PHE A 327 -5.66 17.09 -2.35
CA PHE A 327 -5.13 15.77 -2.03
C PHE A 327 -6.31 14.83 -1.81
N VAL A 328 -6.22 13.61 -2.35
CA VAL A 328 -7.31 12.62 -2.29
C VAL A 328 -6.75 11.30 -1.76
N ARG A 329 -7.55 10.53 -1.01
CA ARG A 329 -7.23 9.15 -0.60
C ARG A 329 -8.50 8.32 -0.49
N VAL A 330 -8.38 6.99 -0.54
CA VAL A 330 -9.51 6.06 -0.43
C VAL A 330 -9.21 4.90 0.50
N ARG A 331 -10.20 4.51 1.32
CA ARG A 331 -10.14 3.37 2.24
C ARG A 331 -11.17 2.33 1.83
N ALA A 332 -10.84 1.04 1.94
CA ALA A 332 -11.82 -0.03 1.84
C ALA A 332 -12.43 -0.33 3.21
N GLY A 333 -13.70 -0.70 3.26
CA GLY A 333 -14.40 -1.04 4.50
C GLY A 333 -15.14 -2.38 4.41
N ASN A 334 -15.01 -3.19 5.47
CA ASN A 334 -15.76 -4.44 5.66
C ASN A 334 -16.53 -4.39 7.00
N ALA A 335 -17.10 -5.52 7.43
CA ALA A 335 -17.85 -5.61 8.69
C ALA A 335 -17.01 -5.34 9.95
N ILE A 336 -15.67 -5.40 9.88
CA ILE A 336 -14.76 -5.05 10.98
C ILE A 336 -14.54 -3.54 11.06
N GLY A 337 -14.45 -2.86 9.90
CA GLY A 337 -14.29 -1.41 9.83
C GLY A 337 -13.58 -0.96 8.56
N ASP A 338 -13.16 0.32 8.55
CA ASP A 338 -12.42 0.93 7.45
C ASP A 338 -10.90 0.70 7.62
N GLY A 339 -10.26 0.26 6.55
CA GLY A 339 -8.82 -0.02 6.50
C GLY A 339 -7.94 1.23 6.37
N ALA A 340 -6.67 0.97 6.04
CA ALA A 340 -5.71 2.02 5.74
C ALA A 340 -6.09 2.78 4.46
N ALA A 341 -5.67 4.05 4.37
CA ALA A 341 -5.95 4.88 3.21
C ALA A 341 -4.90 4.71 2.12
N GLN A 342 -5.37 4.47 0.90
CA GLN A 342 -4.55 4.50 -0.30
C GLN A 342 -4.57 5.90 -0.93
N THR A 343 -3.38 6.44 -1.16
CA THR A 343 -3.19 7.67 -1.95
C THR A 343 -3.11 7.31 -3.44
N PRO A 344 -3.87 7.98 -4.33
CA PRO A 344 -3.82 7.73 -5.76
C PRO A 344 -2.53 8.25 -6.41
N VAL A 345 -2.32 7.88 -7.66
CA VAL A 345 -1.28 8.46 -8.52
C VAL A 345 -1.96 9.27 -9.64
N PRO A 346 -1.73 10.59 -9.73
CA PRO A 346 -1.03 11.45 -8.76
C PRO A 346 -1.81 11.61 -7.44
N ALA A 347 -1.11 11.95 -6.35
CA ALA A 347 -1.69 12.11 -5.01
C ALA A 347 -2.63 13.31 -4.87
N SER A 348 -2.47 14.29 -5.75
CA SER A 348 -3.25 15.53 -5.76
C SER A 348 -3.43 16.04 -7.17
N ALA A 349 -4.52 16.77 -7.40
CA ALA A 349 -4.79 17.47 -8.65
C ALA A 349 -5.47 18.81 -8.40
N LYS A 350 -5.40 19.70 -9.39
CA LYS A 350 -6.13 20.97 -9.42
C LYS A 350 -7.27 20.85 -10.43
N PRO A 351 -8.54 21.08 -10.07
CA PRO A 351 -9.63 21.20 -11.04
C PRO A 351 -9.37 22.38 -11.98
N TYR A 352 -9.50 22.16 -13.29
CA TYR A 352 -9.30 23.21 -14.30
C TYR A 352 -10.21 22.97 -15.52
N THR A 353 -10.46 24.02 -16.28
CA THR A 353 -11.21 24.01 -17.55
C THR A 353 -10.50 24.86 -18.61
N LEU A 354 -11.08 24.99 -19.79
CA LEU A 354 -10.57 25.85 -20.85
C LEU A 354 -10.40 27.30 -20.35
N PRO A 355 -9.40 28.04 -20.85
CA PRO A 355 -9.30 29.45 -20.57
C PRO A 355 -10.43 30.21 -21.26
N SER A 356 -10.68 31.45 -20.86
CA SER A 356 -11.53 32.36 -21.65
C SER A 356 -10.81 32.76 -22.96
N ALA A 357 -11.55 33.36 -23.90
CA ALA A 357 -10.94 33.91 -25.11
C ALA A 357 -9.88 34.99 -24.76
N PRO A 358 -8.85 35.19 -25.60
CA PRO A 358 -7.89 36.29 -25.45
C PRO A 358 -8.59 37.66 -25.44
N THR A 359 -8.07 38.58 -24.65
CA THR A 359 -8.61 39.95 -24.57
C THR A 359 -7.87 40.89 -25.52
N MET A 360 -8.27 42.17 -25.58
CA MET A 360 -7.55 43.23 -26.30
C MET A 360 -7.15 42.88 -27.74
N LEU A 361 -8.02 42.17 -28.46
CA LEU A 361 -7.78 41.78 -29.84
C LEU A 361 -7.71 43.02 -30.75
N ARG A 362 -6.62 43.13 -31.50
CA ARG A 362 -6.37 44.22 -32.45
C ARG A 362 -5.80 43.63 -33.73
N ILE A 363 -6.26 44.09 -34.87
CA ILE A 363 -5.70 43.69 -36.17
C ILE A 363 -5.35 44.93 -36.97
N GLY A 364 -4.16 44.94 -37.57
CA GLY A 364 -3.65 46.05 -38.36
C GLY A 364 -2.96 45.56 -39.63
N VAL A 365 -3.07 46.36 -40.71
CA VAL A 365 -2.32 46.12 -41.95
C VAL A 365 -0.92 46.70 -41.79
N THR A 366 0.09 45.86 -41.98
CA THR A 366 1.51 46.18 -41.68
C THR A 366 2.43 45.90 -42.87
N SER A 367 1.85 45.81 -44.08
CA SER A 367 2.56 45.61 -45.36
C SER A 367 3.74 46.58 -45.54
N GLY A 368 4.87 46.03 -45.99
CA GLY A 368 6.12 46.75 -46.20
C GLY A 368 6.26 47.38 -47.60
N ARG A 369 7.51 47.77 -47.97
CA ARG A 369 7.87 48.42 -49.23
C ARG A 369 7.74 47.54 -50.50
N SER A 370 7.54 46.23 -50.35
CA SER A 370 7.46 45.25 -51.45
C SER A 370 6.10 44.53 -51.46
N ASN A 371 5.88 43.67 -52.45
CA ASN A 371 4.80 42.68 -52.59
C ASN A 371 4.57 41.72 -51.39
N ASP A 372 5.11 42.06 -50.22
CA ASP A 372 5.01 41.38 -48.94
C ASP A 372 3.86 42.00 -48.13
N SER A 373 2.64 41.57 -48.46
CA SER A 373 1.46 41.98 -47.72
C SER A 373 1.46 41.33 -46.34
N LYS A 374 1.35 42.17 -45.30
CA LYS A 374 1.45 41.76 -43.91
C LYS A 374 0.26 42.24 -43.10
N ILE A 375 -0.15 41.41 -42.15
CA ILE A 375 -1.16 41.73 -41.15
C ILE A 375 -0.57 41.40 -39.79
N THR A 376 -0.59 42.34 -38.86
CA THR A 376 -0.19 42.11 -37.47
C THR A 376 -1.43 42.04 -36.60
N VAL A 377 -1.53 40.97 -35.82
CA VAL A 377 -2.54 40.80 -34.78
C VAL A 377 -1.89 41.02 -33.42
N GLY A 378 -2.51 41.84 -32.59
CA GLY A 378 -2.18 42.00 -31.17
C GLY A 378 -3.29 41.41 -30.31
N PHE A 379 -2.92 40.82 -29.18
CA PHE A 379 -3.84 40.21 -28.24
C PHE A 379 -3.37 40.41 -26.80
N GLY A 380 -4.25 40.14 -25.85
CA GLY A 380 -3.99 40.20 -24.41
C GLY A 380 -4.28 38.86 -23.75
N MET A 381 -3.79 38.70 -22.53
CA MET A 381 -4.11 37.51 -21.71
C MET A 381 -5.63 37.36 -21.55
N PRO A 382 -6.15 36.12 -21.50
CA PRO A 382 -7.54 35.87 -21.12
C PRO A 382 -7.88 36.50 -19.76
N ALA A 383 -9.15 36.88 -19.57
CA ALA A 383 -9.63 37.35 -18.27
C ALA A 383 -9.60 36.24 -17.21
N TYR A 384 -9.81 34.99 -17.63
CA TYR A 384 -9.73 33.81 -16.79
C TYR A 384 -8.91 32.73 -17.49
N ASP A 385 -7.95 32.14 -16.78
CA ASP A 385 -7.09 31.06 -17.29
C ASP A 385 -7.75 29.67 -17.16
N GLY A 386 -8.93 29.57 -16.55
CA GLY A 386 -9.61 28.29 -16.34
C GLY A 386 -9.03 27.48 -15.17
N GLY A 387 -8.17 28.05 -14.32
CA GLY A 387 -7.56 27.37 -13.16
C GLY A 387 -6.26 26.64 -13.48
N ASP A 388 -5.79 26.68 -14.72
CA ASP A 388 -4.49 26.20 -15.15
C ASP A 388 -3.85 27.27 -16.04
N THR A 389 -2.56 27.52 -15.84
CA THR A 389 -1.86 28.65 -16.45
C THR A 389 -1.90 28.57 -17.98
N VAL A 390 -2.22 29.69 -18.63
CA VAL A 390 -2.15 29.81 -20.09
C VAL A 390 -0.68 29.74 -20.53
N THR A 391 -0.34 28.75 -21.36
CA THR A 391 1.03 28.51 -21.81
C THR A 391 1.32 29.13 -23.18
N GLY A 392 0.29 29.47 -23.95
CA GLY A 392 0.46 30.08 -25.27
C GLY A 392 -0.84 30.41 -25.97
N PHE A 393 -0.69 30.91 -27.20
CA PHE A 393 -1.76 31.33 -28.09
C PHE A 393 -1.56 30.71 -29.46
N ARG A 394 -2.66 30.41 -30.15
CA ARG A 394 -2.66 30.00 -31.55
C ARG A 394 -3.34 31.08 -32.39
N VAL A 395 -2.60 31.64 -33.35
CA VAL A 395 -3.10 32.59 -34.34
C VAL A 395 -3.38 31.81 -35.62
N GLU A 396 -4.63 31.78 -36.07
CA GLU A 396 -5.06 31.09 -37.29
C GLU A 396 -5.60 32.12 -38.27
N TRP A 397 -5.29 31.95 -39.56
CA TRP A 397 -5.81 32.81 -40.61
C TRP A 397 -6.27 32.03 -41.82
N ASP A 398 -7.32 32.54 -42.46
CA ASP A 398 -7.88 32.00 -43.69
C ASP A 398 -8.61 33.13 -44.46
N VAL A 399 -9.02 32.84 -45.69
CA VAL A 399 -9.71 33.74 -46.62
C VAL A 399 -11.22 33.58 -46.58
N VAL A 400 -11.71 32.58 -45.84
CA VAL A 400 -13.12 32.37 -45.50
C VAL A 400 -13.31 32.48 -43.99
N ARG A 401 -14.50 32.89 -43.56
CA ARG A 401 -14.78 33.16 -42.13
C ARG A 401 -14.75 31.88 -41.30
N GLU A 402 -15.11 30.76 -41.92
CA GLU A 402 -15.26 29.44 -41.34
C GLU A 402 -13.91 28.75 -41.06
N MET A 403 -12.80 29.31 -41.55
CA MET A 403 -11.43 28.80 -41.38
C MET A 403 -11.18 27.41 -41.99
N ASP A 404 -11.95 27.04 -43.00
CA ASP A 404 -11.95 25.72 -43.64
C ASP A 404 -11.67 25.77 -45.15
N SER A 405 -11.15 26.88 -45.69
CA SER A 405 -10.94 26.99 -47.14
C SER A 405 -9.92 25.97 -47.64
N LEU A 406 -10.01 25.60 -48.92
CA LEU A 406 -9.00 24.77 -49.59
C LEU A 406 -7.80 25.60 -50.11
N THR A 407 -7.69 26.86 -49.69
CA THR A 407 -6.60 27.74 -50.14
C THR A 407 -5.28 27.28 -49.53
N PRO A 408 -4.21 27.13 -50.33
CA PRO A 408 -2.90 26.74 -49.80
C PRO A 408 -2.24 27.90 -49.02
N SER A 409 -1.18 27.56 -48.29
CA SER A 409 -0.23 28.53 -47.75
C SER A 409 0.29 29.46 -48.87
N PRO A 410 0.52 30.76 -48.62
CA PRO A 410 0.47 31.45 -47.32
C PRO A 410 -0.91 31.99 -46.93
N ASP A 411 -1.91 31.85 -47.79
CA ASP A 411 -3.23 32.48 -47.61
C ASP A 411 -4.13 31.76 -46.60
N LYS A 412 -3.70 30.57 -46.15
CA LYS A 412 -4.24 29.84 -45.01
C LYS A 412 -3.08 29.34 -44.16
N GLY A 413 -3.21 29.43 -42.84
CA GLY A 413 -2.18 28.92 -41.94
C GLY A 413 -2.47 29.17 -40.47
N PHE A 414 -1.50 28.79 -39.65
CA PHE A 414 -1.51 29.09 -38.22
C PHE A 414 -0.08 29.29 -37.70
N ALA A 415 0.01 29.93 -36.54
CA ALA A 415 1.24 30.07 -35.78
C ALA A 415 0.95 29.98 -34.28
N ASP A 416 1.82 29.29 -33.55
CA ASP A 416 1.78 29.24 -32.10
C ASP A 416 2.73 30.30 -31.53
N VAL A 417 2.27 31.02 -30.52
CA VAL A 417 2.98 32.10 -29.82
C VAL A 417 3.02 31.74 -28.34
N ALA A 418 4.20 31.67 -27.72
CA ALA A 418 4.29 31.34 -26.31
C ALA A 418 3.72 32.49 -25.46
N ALA A 419 3.12 32.18 -24.31
CA ALA A 419 2.60 33.21 -23.41
C ALA A 419 3.69 34.12 -22.82
N SER A 420 4.95 33.66 -22.87
CA SER A 420 6.16 34.43 -22.51
C SER A 420 6.64 35.39 -23.59
N ASP A 421 6.18 35.24 -24.83
CA ASP A 421 6.62 36.06 -25.95
C ASP A 421 5.82 37.37 -26.02
N SER A 422 6.13 38.21 -27.01
CA SER A 422 5.27 39.34 -27.35
C SER A 422 3.86 38.86 -27.67
N LEU A 423 2.83 39.45 -27.03
CA LEU A 423 1.41 39.17 -27.30
C LEU A 423 0.93 39.80 -28.62
N SER A 424 1.68 39.52 -29.69
CA SER A 424 1.43 39.94 -31.05
C SER A 424 2.10 39.00 -32.03
N TYR A 425 1.50 38.83 -33.20
CA TYR A 425 2.06 38.04 -34.29
C TYR A 425 1.88 38.74 -35.63
N THR A 426 2.90 38.71 -36.49
CA THR A 426 2.84 39.29 -37.84
C THR A 426 2.78 38.19 -38.89
N ILE A 427 1.63 38.08 -39.55
CA ILE A 427 1.39 37.21 -40.68
C ILE A 427 1.97 37.88 -41.93
N SER A 428 2.78 37.16 -42.70
CA SER A 428 3.55 37.68 -43.83
C SER A 428 3.27 36.94 -45.13
N ASN A 429 3.74 37.47 -46.25
CA ASN A 429 3.59 36.89 -47.60
C ASN A 429 2.13 36.69 -48.06
N LEU A 430 1.18 37.47 -47.54
CA LEU A 430 -0.23 37.34 -47.91
C LEU A 430 -0.49 37.83 -49.34
N SER A 431 -1.55 37.33 -49.97
CA SER A 431 -2.04 37.89 -51.23
C SER A 431 -2.54 39.35 -51.05
N PRO A 432 -2.03 40.31 -51.85
CA PRO A 432 -2.46 41.70 -51.77
C PRO A 432 -3.96 41.86 -52.02
N SER A 433 -4.58 42.79 -51.30
CA SER A 433 -6.00 43.14 -51.45
C SER A 433 -6.98 41.98 -51.26
N ARG A 434 -6.57 40.86 -50.66
CA ARG A 434 -7.45 39.74 -50.28
C ARG A 434 -7.96 39.94 -48.85
N VAL A 435 -9.20 39.54 -48.57
CA VAL A 435 -9.73 39.60 -47.20
C VAL A 435 -9.28 38.37 -46.43
N TYR A 436 -8.75 38.58 -45.22
CA TYR A 436 -8.39 37.52 -44.29
C TYR A 436 -9.22 37.64 -43.02
N TYR A 437 -9.63 36.48 -42.54
CA TYR A 437 -10.21 36.26 -41.22
C TYR A 437 -9.12 35.68 -40.33
N VAL A 438 -8.98 36.21 -39.12
CA VAL A 438 -7.96 35.82 -38.15
C VAL A 438 -8.60 35.46 -36.81
N ARG A 439 -8.31 34.27 -36.28
CA ARG A 439 -8.74 33.81 -34.96
C ARG A 439 -7.53 33.67 -34.04
N VAL A 440 -7.66 34.12 -32.80
CA VAL A 440 -6.64 33.95 -31.77
C VAL A 440 -7.24 33.12 -30.65
N SER A 441 -6.59 32.00 -30.30
CA SER A 441 -7.03 31.10 -29.24
C SER A 441 -6.01 31.01 -28.13
N ALA A 442 -6.42 31.20 -26.87
CA ALA A 442 -5.56 30.98 -25.71
C ALA A 442 -5.56 29.49 -25.32
N ARG A 443 -4.42 28.96 -24.85
CA ARG A 443 -4.22 27.53 -24.55
C ARG A 443 -3.74 27.30 -23.12
N ASN A 444 -4.37 26.36 -22.41
CA ASN A 444 -3.88 25.74 -21.17
C ASN A 444 -3.94 24.20 -21.28
N ARG A 445 -3.79 23.44 -20.17
CA ARG A 445 -3.84 21.97 -20.21
C ARG A 445 -5.19 21.39 -20.64
N ALA A 446 -6.31 22.09 -20.45
CA ALA A 446 -7.63 21.63 -20.93
C ALA A 446 -7.80 21.77 -22.45
N GLY A 447 -7.00 22.62 -23.10
CA GLY A 447 -7.07 22.87 -24.53
C GLY A 447 -7.08 24.36 -24.85
N SER A 448 -7.69 24.71 -25.98
CA SER A 448 -7.67 26.08 -26.51
C SER A 448 -9.07 26.68 -26.64
N ARG A 449 -9.21 27.97 -26.30
CA ARG A 449 -10.44 28.74 -26.52
C ARG A 449 -10.16 29.97 -27.38
N GLY A 450 -10.82 30.02 -28.54
CA GLY A 450 -10.78 31.12 -29.49
C GLY A 450 -11.77 32.23 -29.16
N ASN A 451 -11.55 33.40 -29.77
CA ASN A 451 -12.57 34.44 -29.88
C ASN A 451 -13.77 34.00 -30.72
N ASP A 452 -14.97 34.41 -30.34
CA ASP A 452 -16.23 33.97 -30.97
C ASP A 452 -16.38 34.48 -32.42
N GLN A 453 -15.87 35.68 -32.71
CA GLN A 453 -15.88 36.26 -34.06
C GLN A 453 -14.46 36.52 -34.54
N PRO A 454 -14.05 36.01 -35.71
CA PRO A 454 -12.71 36.26 -36.25
C PRO A 454 -12.53 37.74 -36.58
N LEU A 455 -11.31 38.23 -36.35
CA LEU A 455 -10.85 39.54 -36.78
C LEU A 455 -10.77 39.57 -38.30
N VAL A 456 -11.00 40.73 -38.91
CA VAL A 456 -11.01 40.85 -40.38
C VAL A 456 -10.04 41.95 -40.81
N ALA A 457 -9.17 41.63 -41.75
CA ALA A 457 -8.31 42.64 -42.36
C ALA A 457 -8.07 42.32 -43.83
N ARG A 458 -7.86 43.40 -44.60
CA ARG A 458 -7.51 43.35 -46.02
C ARG A 458 -6.17 44.06 -46.17
N PRO A 459 -5.07 43.36 -46.48
CA PRO A 459 -3.78 44.00 -46.61
C PRO A 459 -3.80 44.81 -47.90
N VAL A 460 -3.83 46.13 -47.75
CA VAL A 460 -3.80 47.11 -48.83
C VAL A 460 -2.48 47.86 -48.78
N LEU A 461 -1.97 48.25 -49.94
CA LEU A 461 -0.84 49.17 -50.01
C LEU A 461 -1.25 50.49 -49.37
N ARG A 462 -0.52 50.93 -48.35
CA ARG A 462 -0.71 52.24 -47.72
C ARG A 462 0.33 53.21 -48.28
N ARG A 463 -0.05 54.49 -48.38
CA ARG A 463 0.92 55.56 -48.67
C ARG A 463 2.02 55.53 -47.60
N PRO A 464 3.31 55.56 -47.98
CA PRO A 464 4.41 55.62 -47.03
C PRO A 464 4.24 56.81 -46.07
N GLY A 465 4.66 56.62 -44.80
CA GLY A 465 4.74 57.73 -43.83
C GLY A 465 5.80 58.76 -44.23
N LYS A 466 5.84 59.90 -43.56
CA LYS A 466 6.89 60.91 -43.80
C LYS A 466 8.28 60.36 -43.41
N PRO A 467 9.35 60.71 -44.14
CA PRO A 467 10.72 60.46 -43.70
C PRO A 467 11.00 61.05 -42.30
N SER A 468 11.92 60.45 -41.56
CA SER A 468 12.39 60.93 -40.24
C SER A 468 13.79 61.53 -40.32
N ASN A 469 14.20 62.33 -39.33
CA ASN A 469 15.55 62.90 -39.23
C ASN A 469 16.03 63.62 -40.51
N GLY A 470 15.20 64.49 -41.08
CA GLY A 470 15.60 65.32 -42.21
C GLY A 470 16.63 66.37 -41.77
N ALA A 471 17.76 66.46 -42.48
CA ALA A 471 18.76 67.52 -42.33
C ALA A 471 19.05 68.15 -43.69
N VAL A 472 19.23 69.47 -43.71
CA VAL A 472 19.63 70.23 -44.90
C VAL A 472 20.96 70.91 -44.59
N ALA A 473 21.96 70.69 -45.43
CA ALA A 473 23.27 71.33 -45.31
C ALA A 473 23.68 71.93 -46.66
N ALA A 474 24.21 73.15 -46.62
CA ALA A 474 24.85 73.75 -47.78
C ALA A 474 26.11 72.96 -48.13
N THR A 475 26.14 72.32 -49.29
CA THR A 475 27.33 71.61 -49.75
C THR A 475 28.24 72.59 -50.49
N GLY A 476 29.43 72.86 -49.96
CA GLY A 476 30.45 73.69 -50.62
C GLY A 476 31.07 73.05 -51.88
N ALA A 477 30.46 71.99 -52.43
CA ALA A 477 31.06 71.11 -53.45
C ALA A 477 30.37 71.14 -54.82
N CYS A 478 29.29 71.91 -54.99
CA CYS A 478 28.70 72.14 -56.30
C CYS A 478 28.80 73.65 -56.57
N GLY A 479 29.44 74.03 -57.68
CA GLY A 479 29.71 75.42 -58.05
C GLY A 479 28.45 76.27 -58.26
N SER A 480 28.52 77.34 -59.05
CA SER A 480 27.35 78.21 -59.26
C SER A 480 26.35 77.58 -60.24
N PRO A 481 25.06 77.40 -59.87
CA PRO A 481 24.41 77.88 -58.64
C PRO A 481 24.60 76.95 -57.42
N PRO A 482 24.68 77.50 -56.19
CA PRO A 482 24.96 76.74 -54.98
C PRO A 482 23.91 75.65 -54.76
N CYS A 483 24.38 74.43 -54.50
CA CYS A 483 23.50 73.29 -54.26
C CYS A 483 23.34 73.02 -52.76
N LEU A 484 22.12 72.65 -52.37
CA LEU A 484 21.79 72.16 -51.04
C LEU A 484 21.84 70.64 -51.05
N SER A 485 22.50 70.05 -50.05
CA SER A 485 22.35 68.63 -49.75
C SER A 485 21.20 68.44 -48.77
N VAL A 486 20.35 67.46 -49.05
CA VAL A 486 19.24 67.07 -48.18
C VAL A 486 19.43 65.59 -47.86
N SER A 487 19.46 65.25 -46.57
CA SER A 487 19.52 63.87 -46.08
C SER A 487 18.32 63.58 -45.18
N TRP A 488 17.85 62.33 -45.18
CA TRP A 488 16.76 61.88 -44.32
C TRP A 488 16.89 60.38 -44.03
N ALA A 489 16.30 59.94 -42.93
CA ALA A 489 16.07 58.52 -42.63
C ALA A 489 14.73 58.06 -43.24
N PRO A 490 14.62 56.79 -43.68
CA PRO A 490 13.38 56.25 -44.21
C PRO A 490 12.26 56.29 -43.16
N PRO A 491 10.97 56.31 -43.58
CA PRO A 491 9.83 56.28 -42.65
C PRO A 491 9.87 55.08 -41.71
N VAL A 492 9.60 55.29 -40.43
CA VAL A 492 9.61 54.24 -39.39
C VAL A 492 8.27 53.49 -39.38
N VAL A 493 8.32 52.16 -39.44
CA VAL A 493 7.20 51.28 -39.07
C VAL A 493 7.43 50.86 -37.62
N PRO A 494 6.54 51.21 -36.66
CA PRO A 494 6.71 50.79 -35.27
C PRO A 494 6.84 49.28 -35.14
N ALA A 495 7.59 48.78 -34.15
CA ALA A 495 7.85 47.35 -33.96
C ALA A 495 6.58 46.49 -33.79
N HIS A 496 5.48 47.09 -33.29
CA HIS A 496 4.18 46.43 -33.19
C HIS A 496 3.33 46.53 -34.47
N GLY A 497 3.82 47.16 -35.53
CA GLY A 497 3.19 47.26 -36.85
C GLY A 497 1.90 48.11 -36.92
N ILE A 498 1.27 48.44 -35.79
CA ILE A 498 0.07 49.28 -35.73
C ILE A 498 0.46 50.77 -35.87
N PRO A 499 -0.08 51.53 -36.83
CA PRO A 499 0.17 52.96 -36.91
C PRO A 499 -0.54 53.69 -35.77
N CYS A 500 0.22 54.26 -34.83
CA CYS A 500 -0.29 55.22 -33.85
C CYS A 500 -0.69 56.49 -34.60
N GLY A 501 -1.99 56.80 -34.66
CA GLY A 501 -2.46 58.04 -35.23
C GLY A 501 -1.95 59.24 -34.43
N GLY A 502 -0.98 59.97 -34.99
CA GLY A 502 -0.71 61.38 -34.67
C GLY A 502 0.12 61.68 -33.41
N GLY A 503 1.21 62.44 -33.61
CA GLY A 503 1.56 63.57 -32.73
C GLY A 503 2.49 63.38 -31.53
N GLY A 504 2.98 62.18 -31.22
CA GLY A 504 3.91 62.00 -30.09
C GLY A 504 5.36 62.31 -30.46
N LEU A 505 5.94 63.35 -29.86
CA LEU A 505 7.39 63.59 -29.85
C LEU A 505 8.10 62.31 -29.37
N VAL A 506 9.13 61.88 -30.12
CA VAL A 506 10.05 60.84 -29.67
C VAL A 506 10.80 61.43 -28.46
N SER A 507 10.45 60.97 -27.26
CA SER A 507 11.25 61.21 -26.07
C SER A 507 12.60 60.52 -26.24
N THR A 508 13.67 61.30 -26.31
CA THR A 508 15.06 60.84 -26.27
C THR A 508 15.56 60.69 -24.84
N ALA A 509 14.74 60.19 -23.92
CA ALA A 509 15.21 59.83 -22.58
C ALA A 509 16.02 58.52 -22.66
N PRO A 510 17.30 58.49 -22.21
CA PRO A 510 18.03 57.25 -22.06
C PRO A 510 17.35 56.37 -21.01
N ALA A 511 17.42 55.05 -21.19
CA ALA A 511 16.94 54.08 -20.21
C ALA A 511 17.51 54.38 -18.80
N PRO A 512 16.71 54.27 -17.72
CA PRO A 512 17.25 54.37 -16.37
C PRO A 512 18.29 53.27 -16.15
N ARG A 513 19.47 53.68 -15.66
CA ARG A 513 20.54 52.76 -15.22
C ARG A 513 20.00 51.77 -14.19
N PRO A 514 20.47 50.51 -14.17
CA PRO A 514 20.21 49.61 -13.06
C PRO A 514 20.82 50.19 -11.77
N PRO A 515 20.20 49.96 -10.59
CA PRO A 515 20.76 50.42 -9.33
C PRO A 515 22.11 49.71 -9.08
N PRO A 516 23.07 50.37 -8.40
CA PRO A 516 24.33 49.74 -8.05
C PRO A 516 24.07 48.57 -7.09
N MET A 517 24.73 47.45 -7.34
CA MET A 517 24.88 46.41 -6.32
C MET A 517 25.66 47.04 -5.15
N GLY A 518 24.99 47.16 -4.02
CA GLY A 518 25.57 47.34 -2.69
C GLY A 518 25.23 46.12 -1.87
#